data_AF-A0A0F5L2B6-F1
#
_entry.id   AF-A0A0F5L2B6-F1
#
_cell.length_a   1.000
_cell.length_b   1.000
_cell.length_c   1.000
_cell.angle_alpha   90.00
_cell.angle_beta   90.00
_cell.angle_gamma   90.00
#
_symmetry.space_group_name_H-M   'P 1'
#
loop_
_entity.id
_entity.type
_entity.pdbx_description
1 polymer ?
#
loop_
_entity_poly.entity_id
_entity_poly.type
_entity_poly.pdbx_seq_one_letter_code
_entity_poly.pdbx_strand_id
1 'polypeptide(L)'
;MAAHPYDQDVIAPIAIRHLVEFGDPDPNLPGQFGYWYNYIDYDFAEGGRVLTARHYLDEPPRAILLGQPIEDELTLLVLQFLLMRYDTLEWLGRDGYVAVPKPIMKEVRHRLDLHLAREA
;
A
#
# COMPACT_ATOMS: atom_id res chain seq x y z
N MET A 1 -6.82 11.05 -28.05
CA MET A 1 -5.87 10.50 -27.06
C MET A 1 -6.70 9.65 -26.12
N ALA A 2 -6.41 8.36 -25.99
CA ALA A 2 -7.12 7.53 -25.03
C ALA A 2 -6.80 8.05 -23.63
N ALA A 3 -7.81 8.28 -22.80
CA ALA A 3 -7.60 8.60 -21.39
C ALA A 3 -6.76 7.48 -20.78
N HIS A 4 -5.67 7.84 -20.10
CA HIS A 4 -4.90 6.86 -19.35
C HIS A 4 -5.84 6.30 -18.27
N PRO A 5 -5.81 4.98 -17.96
CA PRO A 5 -6.74 4.37 -17.00
C PRO A 5 -6.63 4.92 -15.56
N TYR A 6 -5.74 5.90 -15.34
CA TYR A 6 -5.48 6.57 -14.07
C TYR A 6 -5.85 8.08 -14.12
N ASP A 7 -6.44 8.58 -15.20
CA ASP A 7 -6.58 10.03 -15.42
C ASP A 7 -7.75 10.70 -14.69
N GLN A 8 -8.56 9.99 -13.88
CA GLN A 8 -9.79 10.61 -13.35
C GLN A 8 -10.09 10.39 -11.86
N ASP A 9 -9.85 9.21 -11.27
CA ASP A 9 -10.17 8.97 -9.84
C ASP A 9 -9.20 7.98 -9.13
N VAL A 10 -8.11 7.56 -9.78
CA VAL A 10 -7.16 6.57 -9.25
C VAL A 10 -5.72 7.03 -9.50
N ILE A 11 -4.93 7.16 -8.43
CA ILE A 11 -3.53 7.54 -8.55
C ILE A 11 -2.67 6.38 -9.09
N ALA A 12 -1.71 6.70 -9.97
CA ALA A 12 -0.67 5.75 -10.38
C ALA A 12 0.58 5.90 -9.49
N PRO A 13 1.29 4.81 -9.17
CA PRO A 13 2.58 4.92 -8.49
C PRO A 13 3.59 5.63 -9.40
N ILE A 14 4.38 6.52 -8.82
CA ILE A 14 5.49 7.19 -9.51
C ILE A 14 6.71 6.28 -9.63
N ALA A 15 6.80 5.25 -8.78
CA ALA A 15 7.81 4.20 -8.87
C ALA A 15 7.27 2.88 -8.31
N ILE A 16 7.71 1.78 -8.92
CA ILE A 16 7.46 0.41 -8.45
C ILE A 16 8.82 -0.26 -8.35
N ARG A 17 9.16 -0.78 -7.16
CA ARG A 17 10.48 -1.37 -6.89
C ARG A 17 10.28 -2.77 -6.30
N HIS A 18 10.82 -3.78 -6.97
CA HIS A 18 10.93 -5.13 -6.42
C HIS A 18 12.28 -5.25 -5.71
N LEU A 19 12.23 -5.58 -4.42
CA LEU A 19 13.38 -5.59 -3.52
C LEU A 19 13.45 -6.92 -2.78
N VAL A 20 14.68 -7.36 -2.52
CA VAL A 20 14.98 -8.49 -1.66
C VAL A 20 15.99 -8.01 -0.62
N GLU A 21 15.57 -7.96 0.64
CA GLU A 21 16.41 -7.51 1.75
C GLU A 21 16.72 -8.65 2.73
N PHE A 22 17.97 -8.66 3.20
CA PHE A 22 18.41 -9.56 4.26
C PHE A 22 17.94 -9.00 5.59
N GLY A 23 17.18 -9.78 6.34
CA GLY A 23 16.63 -9.41 7.63
C GLY A 23 17.64 -9.47 8.77
N ASP A 24 17.14 -9.22 9.97
CA ASP A 24 17.92 -9.24 11.20
C ASP A 24 18.61 -10.60 11.44
N PRO A 25 19.75 -10.62 12.16
CA PRO A 25 20.39 -11.85 12.60
C PRO A 25 19.38 -12.75 13.32
N ASP A 26 19.44 -14.06 13.07
CA ASP A 26 18.58 -15.02 13.76
C ASP A 26 18.82 -14.92 15.28
N PRO A 27 17.80 -14.57 16.09
CA PRO A 27 17.96 -14.43 17.53
C PRO A 27 18.32 -15.75 18.22
N ASN A 28 18.10 -16.88 17.57
CA ASN A 28 18.42 -18.23 18.05
C ASN A 28 19.72 -18.79 17.46
N LEU A 29 20.23 -18.23 16.35
CA LEU A 29 21.44 -18.68 15.67
C LEU A 29 22.42 -17.52 15.42
N PRO A 30 23.27 -17.18 16.42
CA PRO A 30 24.23 -16.10 16.30
C PRO A 30 25.13 -16.25 15.06
N GLY A 31 25.14 -15.24 14.20
CA GLY A 31 25.95 -15.22 12.97
C GLY A 31 25.26 -15.77 11.72
N GLN A 32 23.99 -16.21 11.81
CA GLN A 32 23.16 -16.54 10.66
C GLN A 32 22.12 -15.45 10.42
N PHE A 33 21.82 -15.17 9.15
CA PHE A 33 20.71 -14.30 8.78
C PHE A 33 19.39 -15.07 8.97
N GLY A 34 18.48 -14.54 9.78
CA GLY A 34 17.27 -15.25 10.16
C GLY A 34 16.18 -15.22 9.10
N TYR A 35 16.11 -14.13 8.31
CA TYR A 35 15.00 -13.92 7.39
C TYR A 35 15.45 -13.17 6.12
N TRP A 36 14.68 -13.36 5.06
CA TRP A 36 14.78 -12.64 3.79
C TRP A 36 13.40 -12.07 3.50
N TYR A 37 13.36 -10.80 3.09
CA TYR A 37 12.13 -10.08 2.81
C TYR A 37 12.06 -9.83 1.31
N ASN A 38 11.13 -10.50 0.64
CA ASN A 38 10.85 -10.34 -0.78
C ASN A 38 9.58 -9.50 -0.95
N TYR A 39 9.70 -8.27 -1.48
CA TYR A 39 8.57 -7.35 -1.50
C TYR A 39 8.58 -6.36 -2.67
N ILE A 40 7.40 -5.82 -2.98
CA ILE A 40 7.21 -4.70 -3.91
C ILE A 40 6.88 -3.45 -3.09
N ASP A 41 7.66 -2.38 -3.30
CA ASP A 41 7.33 -1.04 -2.85
C ASP A 41 6.71 -0.24 -4.00
N TYR A 42 5.60 0.43 -3.70
CA TYR A 42 4.91 1.38 -4.54
C TYR A 42 5.07 2.77 -3.93
N ASP A 43 5.69 3.69 -4.66
CA ASP A 43 5.81 5.09 -4.23
C ASP A 43 4.77 5.94 -4.95
N PHE A 44 4.09 6.81 -4.21
CA PHE A 44 3.08 7.74 -4.71
C PHE A 44 3.44 9.15 -4.27
N ALA A 45 3.21 10.14 -5.12
CA ALA A 45 3.49 11.53 -4.79
C ALA A 45 2.41 12.48 -5.32
N GLU A 46 1.98 13.39 -4.46
CA GLU A 46 1.09 14.50 -4.82
C GLU A 46 1.36 15.69 -3.88
N GLY A 47 1.38 16.91 -4.43
CA GLY A 47 1.54 18.13 -3.62
C GLY A 47 2.83 18.17 -2.78
N GLY A 48 3.88 17.45 -3.17
CA GLY A 48 5.15 17.37 -2.43
C GLY A 48 5.15 16.38 -1.25
N ARG A 49 4.04 15.69 -0.98
CA ARG A 49 3.98 14.57 -0.03
C ARG A 49 4.21 13.26 -0.77
N VAL A 50 4.98 12.36 -0.16
CA VAL A 50 5.26 11.02 -0.68
C VAL A 50 4.71 9.98 0.28
N LEU A 51 4.00 9.00 -0.26
CA LEU A 51 3.56 7.81 0.46
C LEU A 51 4.15 6.57 -0.20
N THR A 52 4.63 5.64 0.62
CA THR A 52 5.10 4.34 0.16
C THR A 52 4.18 3.26 0.70
N ALA A 53 3.78 2.32 -0.15
CA ALA A 53 3.07 1.13 0.23
C ALA A 53 3.86 -0.12 -0.15
N ARG A 54 3.81 -1.15 0.69
CA ARG A 54 4.57 -2.39 0.53
C ARG A 54 3.65 -3.59 0.42
N HIS A 55 3.99 -4.52 -0.46
CA HIS A 55 3.41 -5.86 -0.49
C HIS A 55 4.52 -6.91 -0.43
N TYR A 56 4.47 -7.77 0.59
CA TYR A 56 5.35 -8.92 0.70
C TYR A 56 4.87 -10.05 -0.21
N LEU A 57 5.74 -10.52 -1.10
CA LEU A 57 5.39 -11.50 -2.13
C LEU A 57 5.22 -12.92 -1.59
N ASP A 58 5.77 -13.19 -0.40
CA ASP A 58 5.70 -14.51 0.24
C ASP A 58 4.56 -14.62 1.26
N GLU A 59 3.71 -13.58 1.36
CA GLU A 59 2.59 -13.50 2.30
C GLU A 59 1.23 -13.47 1.56
N PRO A 60 0.09 -13.69 2.27
CA PRO A 60 -1.23 -13.47 1.70
C PRO A 60 -1.37 -12.07 1.07
N PRO A 61 -2.27 -11.89 0.08
CA PRO A 61 -2.43 -10.64 -0.65
C PRO A 61 -2.91 -9.48 0.25
N ARG A 62 -1.94 -8.84 0.90
CA ARG A 62 -2.10 -7.64 1.74
C ARG A 62 -1.14 -6.54 1.30
N ALA A 63 -1.56 -5.29 1.45
CA ALA A 63 -0.69 -4.13 1.29
C ALA A 63 -0.60 -3.34 2.59
N ILE A 64 0.60 -2.81 2.84
CA ILE A 64 0.95 -2.09 4.07
C ILE A 64 1.36 -0.68 3.68
N LEU A 65 0.65 0.33 4.15
CA LEU A 65 1.10 1.72 4.07
C LEU A 65 2.24 1.94 5.07
N LEU A 66 3.41 2.38 4.60
CA LEU A 66 4.61 2.59 5.44
C LEU A 66 4.55 3.91 6.25
N GLY A 67 3.34 4.38 6.56
CA GLY A 67 3.08 5.57 7.34
C GLY A 67 1.67 5.57 7.88
N GLN A 68 1.40 6.46 8.85
CA GLN A 68 0.07 6.57 9.43
C GLN A 68 -0.94 7.04 8.38
N PRO A 69 -2.06 6.30 8.18
CA PRO A 69 -3.13 6.77 7.32
C PRO A 69 -3.83 7.95 8.00
N ILE A 70 -3.89 9.06 7.27
CA ILE A 70 -4.66 10.24 7.64
C ILE A 70 -5.74 10.45 6.57
N GLU A 71 -6.87 11.02 6.96
CA GLU A 71 -8.00 11.23 6.05
C GLU A 71 -7.76 12.46 5.17
N ASP A 72 -6.86 12.31 4.19
CA ASP A 72 -6.59 13.27 3.14
C ASP A 72 -6.62 12.63 1.75
N GLU A 73 -6.66 13.48 0.72
CA GLU A 73 -6.92 13.04 -0.65
C GLU A 73 -5.87 12.04 -1.16
N LEU A 74 -4.58 12.33 -0.99
CA LEU A 74 -3.50 11.44 -1.40
C LEU A 74 -3.61 10.07 -0.70
N THR A 75 -3.86 10.05 0.61
CA THR A 75 -3.99 8.78 1.35
C THR A 75 -5.19 7.98 0.85
N LEU A 76 -6.33 8.62 0.60
CA LEU A 76 -7.53 7.97 0.10
C LEU A 76 -7.32 7.40 -1.31
N LEU A 77 -6.69 8.14 -2.22
CA LEU A 77 -6.37 7.68 -3.57
C LEU A 77 -5.40 6.49 -3.55
N VAL A 78 -4.36 6.55 -2.71
CA VAL A 78 -3.41 5.44 -2.54
C VAL A 78 -4.11 4.21 -2.00
N LEU A 79 -4.92 4.34 -0.94
CA LEU A 79 -5.65 3.21 -0.38
C LEU A 79 -6.67 2.64 -1.37
N GLN A 80 -7.31 3.46 -2.20
CA GLN A 80 -8.18 3.00 -3.27
C GLN A 80 -7.40 2.20 -4.32
N PHE A 81 -6.25 2.70 -4.79
CA PHE A 81 -5.37 1.98 -5.71
C PHE A 81 -4.96 0.61 -5.17
N LEU A 82 -4.62 0.54 -3.87
CA LEU A 82 -4.22 -0.69 -3.20
C LEU A 82 -5.41 -1.64 -3.03
N LEU A 83 -6.60 -1.14 -2.66
CA LEU A 83 -7.80 -1.96 -2.47
C LEU A 83 -8.26 -2.63 -3.75
N MET A 84 -7.96 -2.05 -4.92
CA MET A 84 -8.22 -2.70 -6.22
C MET A 84 -7.34 -3.93 -6.47
N ARG A 85 -6.26 -4.13 -5.71
CA ARG A 85 -5.23 -5.16 -5.94
C ARG A 85 -5.07 -6.13 -4.78
N TYR A 86 -5.42 -5.71 -3.57
CA TYR A 86 -5.16 -6.45 -2.33
C TYR A 86 -6.42 -6.51 -1.47
N ASP A 87 -6.63 -7.68 -0.85
CA ASP A 87 -7.83 -7.94 -0.04
C ASP A 87 -7.76 -7.25 1.33
N THR A 88 -6.54 -7.09 1.84
CA THR A 88 -6.26 -6.58 3.18
C THR A 88 -5.36 -5.36 3.11
N LEU A 89 -5.78 -4.27 3.75
CA LEU A 89 -4.98 -3.06 3.89
C LEU A 89 -4.62 -2.81 5.36
N GLU A 90 -3.33 -2.67 5.60
CA GLU A 90 -2.75 -2.37 6.90
C GLU A 90 -1.83 -1.14 6.79
N TRP A 91 -1.35 -0.66 7.92
CA TRP A 91 -0.29 0.33 7.99
C TRP A 91 0.73 -0.05 9.05
N LEU A 92 1.95 0.46 8.90
CA LEU A 92 3.02 0.24 9.88
C LEU A 92 2.84 1.18 11.07
N GLY A 93 2.22 0.66 12.12
CA GLY A 93 2.09 1.32 13.42
C GLY A 93 3.35 1.21 14.27
N ARG A 94 3.32 1.83 15.45
CA ARG A 94 4.45 1.85 16.39
C ARG A 94 4.88 0.44 16.83
N ASP A 95 3.91 -0.43 17.05
CA ASP A 95 4.12 -1.78 17.60
C ASP A 95 3.98 -2.89 16.54
N GLY A 96 3.90 -2.51 15.25
CA GLY A 96 3.77 -3.43 14.13
C GLY A 96 2.62 -3.10 13.19
N TYR A 97 2.15 -4.09 12.43
CA TYR A 97 1.11 -3.92 11.44
C TYR A 97 -0.27 -3.76 12.08
N VAL A 98 -1.00 -2.74 11.65
CA VAL A 98 -2.33 -2.40 12.18
C VAL A 98 -3.29 -2.22 11.00
N ALA A 99 -4.53 -2.71 11.13
CA ALA A 99 -5.56 -2.47 10.13
C ALA A 99 -5.80 -0.96 9.92
N VAL A 100 -6.05 -0.55 8.68
CA VAL A 100 -6.42 0.84 8.37
C VAL A 100 -7.71 1.22 9.14
N PRO A 101 -7.80 2.41 9.75
CA PRO A 101 -8.96 2.84 10.52
C PRO A 101 -10.29 2.71 9.75
N LYS A 102 -11.33 2.20 10.43
CA LYS A 102 -12.66 1.97 9.85
C LYS A 102 -13.27 3.20 9.14
N PRO A 103 -13.17 4.44 9.67
CA PRO A 103 -13.70 5.62 8.98
C PRO A 103 -13.05 5.84 7.61
N ILE A 104 -11.72 5.76 7.55
CA ILE A 104 -10.94 5.88 6.31
C ILE A 104 -11.33 4.76 5.34
N MET A 105 -11.38 3.50 5.80
CA MET A 105 -11.77 2.39 4.94
C MET A 105 -13.20 2.49 4.41
N LYS A 106 -14.12 3.10 5.16
CA LYS A 106 -15.48 3.34 4.69
C LYS A 106 -15.50 4.32 3.52
N GLU A 107 -14.72 5.40 3.61
CA GLU A 107 -14.58 6.38 2.54
C GLU A 107 -13.89 5.79 1.30
N VAL A 108 -12.79 5.06 1.49
CA VAL A 108 -12.07 4.39 0.39
C VAL A 108 -13.00 3.43 -0.37
N ARG A 109 -13.80 2.63 0.34
CA ARG A 109 -14.77 1.72 -0.29
C ARG A 109 -15.86 2.48 -1.04
N HIS A 110 -16.39 3.55 -0.46
CA HIS A 110 -17.37 4.38 -1.13
C HIS A 110 -16.84 4.95 -2.46
N ARG A 111 -15.62 5.47 -2.47
CA ARG A 111 -14.95 5.97 -3.68
C ARG A 111 -14.72 4.88 -4.71
N LEU A 112 -14.29 3.70 -4.27
CA LEU A 112 -14.11 2.54 -5.15
C LEU A 112 -15.44 2.11 -5.79
N ASP A 113 -16.52 2.05 -5.02
CA ASP A 113 -17.85 1.71 -5.54
C ASP A 113 -18.31 2.72 -6.61
N LEU A 114 -18.08 4.02 -6.38
CA LEU A 114 -18.38 5.07 -7.36
C LEU A 114 -17.53 4.95 -8.62
N HIS A 115 -16.25 4.60 -8.49
CA HIS A 115 -15.35 4.38 -9.62
C HIS A 115 -15.82 3.18 -10.47
N LEU A 116 -16.08 2.05 -9.83
CA LEU A 116 -16.54 0.83 -10.53
C LEU A 116 -17.92 1.00 -11.18
N ALA A 117 -18.83 1.76 -10.56
CA ALA A 117 -20.14 2.05 -11.14
C ALA A 117 -20.08 2.93 -12.41
N ARG A 118 -19.00 3.68 -12.63
CA ARG A 118 -18.80 4.50 -13.83
C ARG A 118 -18.22 3.70 -14.99
N GLU A 119 -17.54 2.60 -14.71
CA GLU A 119 -16.93 1.72 -15.72
C GLU A 119 -17.89 0.63 -16.24
N ALA A 120 -19.04 0.45 -15.59
CA ALA A 120 -20.11 -0.50 -15.96
C ALA A 120 -21.09 0.07 -16.99
#